data_AF-A0A7X8EF57-F1
#
_entry.id   AF-A0A7X8EF57-F1
#
_cell.length_a   1.000
_cell.length_b   1.000
_cell.length_c   1.000
_cell.angle_alpha   90.00
_cell.angle_beta   90.00
_cell.angle_gamma   90.00
#
_symmetry.space_group_name_H-M   'P 1'
#
loop_
_entity.id
_entity.type
_entity.pdbx_description
1 polymer ?
#
loop_
_entity_poly.entity_id
_entity_poly.type
_entity_poly.pdbx_seq_one_letter_code
_entity_poly.pdbx_strand_id
1 'polypeptide(L)' 'MKKRTFDIIVILVIAVLLLALNQFGLLEKSAKFMFIPILVFYYIGQLAERKFRK' A
#
# COMPACT_ATOMS: atom_id res chain seq x y z
N MET A 1 7.10 -6.37 17.85
CA MET A 1 7.96 -5.20 17.58
C MET A 1 7.25 -3.95 18.11
N LYS A 2 7.93 -2.97 18.73
CA LYS A 2 7.28 -1.69 19.09
C LYS A 2 6.68 -1.10 17.81
N LYS A 3 5.40 -0.66 17.85
CA LYS A 3 4.65 -0.17 16.68
C LYS A 3 5.48 0.79 15.81
N ARG A 4 6.21 1.70 16.46
CA ARG A 4 7.10 2.68 15.83
C ARG A 4 8.25 2.11 15.00
N THR A 5 8.82 0.97 15.37
CA THR A 5 9.90 0.33 14.58
C THR A 5 9.35 -0.30 13.32
N PHE A 6 8.16 -0.89 13.39
CA PHE A 6 7.48 -1.45 12.23
C PHE A 6 7.12 -0.34 11.24
N ASP A 7 6.57 0.79 11.73
CA ASP A 7 6.22 1.93 10.88
C ASP A 7 7.42 2.46 10.10
N ILE A 8 8.57 2.64 10.77
CA ILE A 8 9.81 3.11 10.13
C ILE A 8 10.26 2.14 9.03
N ILE A 9 10.26 0.83 9.30
CA ILE A 9 10.66 -0.19 8.32
C ILE A 9 9.74 -0.15 7.09
N VAL A 10 8.43 -0.07 7.32
CA VAL A 10 7.43 0.00 6.23
C VAL A 10 7.63 1.24 5.38
N ILE A 11 7.83 2.41 6.00
CA ILE A 11 8.11 3.66 5.28
C ILE A 11 9.36 3.52 4.41
N LEU A 12 10.43 2.93 4.96
CA LEU A 12 11.69 2.75 4.24
C LEU A 12 11.53 1.83 3.03
N VAL A 13 10.82 0.71 3.19
CA VAL A 13 10.53 -0.23 2.10
C VAL A 13 9.71 0.45 1.00
N ILE A 14 8.65 1.18 1.37
CA ILE A 14 7.81 1.91 0.41
C ILE A 14 8.62 2.96 -0.34
N ALA A 15 9.46 3.72 0.36
CA ALA A 15 10.30 4.75 -0.24
C ALA A 15 11.27 4.18 -1.28
N VAL A 16 11.96 3.08 -0.95
CA VAL A 16 12.88 2.41 -1.88
C VAL A 16 12.13 1.87 -3.11
N LEU A 17 10.95 1.29 -2.90
CA LEU A 17 10.14 0.72 -3.98
C LEU A 17 9.63 1.81 -4.94
N LEU A 18 9.20 2.96 -4.42
CA LEU A 18 8.79 4.11 -5.22
C LEU A 18 9.96 4.70 -6.01
N LEU A 19 11.14 4.81 -5.41
CA LEU A 19 12.35 5.29 -6.09
C LEU A 19 12.77 4.35 -7.23
N ALA A 20 12.71 3.03 -7.00
CA ALA A 20 12.97 2.04 -8.03
C ALA A 20 11.98 2.17 -9.19
N LEU A 21 10.67 2.24 -8.92
CA LEU A 21 9.64 2.43 -9.94
C LEU A 21 9.84 3.73 -10.74
N ASN A 22 10.32 4.79 -10.09
CA ASN A 22 10.66 6.05 -10.75
C ASN A 22 11.87 5.91 -11.68
N GLN A 23 12.95 5.25 -11.23
CA GLN A 23 14.15 5.04 -12.06
C GLN A 23 13.87 4.23 -13.32
N PHE A 24 13.00 3.22 -13.24
CA PHE A 24 12.63 2.41 -14.41
C PHE A 24 11.55 3.07 -15.30
N GLY A 25 11.12 4.30 -15.00
CA GLY A 25 10.03 4.98 -15.73
C GLY A 25 8.67 4.27 -15.62
N LEU A 26 8.54 3.35 -14.66
CA LEU A 26 7.34 2.56 -14.45
C LEU A 26 6.35 3.27 -13.52
N LEU A 27 6.76 4.32 -12.81
CA LEU A 27 5.92 5.03 -11.85
C LEU A 27 4.66 5.60 -12.52
N GLU A 28 4.78 6.32 -13.64
CA GLU A 28 3.63 6.89 -14.34
C GLU A 28 2.74 5.81 -14.99
N LYS A 29 3.36 4.76 -15.54
CA LYS A 29 2.65 3.63 -16.14
C LYS A 29 1.85 2.85 -15.09
N SER A 30 2.44 2.66 -13.91
CA SER A 30 1.83 1.95 -12.79
C SER A 30 0.82 2.83 -12.02
N ALA A 31 0.99 4.16 -12.02
CA ALA A 31 0.09 5.09 -11.35
C ALA A 31 -1.34 5.03 -11.90
N LYS A 32 -1.52 4.77 -13.20
CA LYS A 32 -2.85 4.55 -13.81
C LYS A 32 -3.59 3.36 -13.22
N PHE A 33 -2.86 2.37 -12.70
CA PHE A 33 -3.43 1.20 -12.05
C PHE A 33 -3.57 1.37 -10.54
N MET A 34 -3.13 2.48 -9.94
CA MET A 34 -3.12 2.70 -8.49
C MET A 34 -4.53 2.70 -7.88
N PHE A 35 -5.55 2.98 -8.70
CA PHE A 35 -6.95 2.89 -8.28
C PHE A 35 -7.40 1.46 -7.96
N ILE A 36 -6.84 0.45 -8.64
CA ILE A 36 -7.19 -0.96 -8.45
C ILE A 36 -6.85 -1.44 -7.02
N PRO A 37 -5.60 -1.33 -6.53
CA PRO A 37 -5.28 -1.76 -5.17
C PRO A 37 -6.01 -0.95 -4.11
N ILE A 38 -6.28 0.35 -4.33
CA ILE A 38 -7.08 1.16 -3.40
C ILE A 38 -8.48 0.57 -3.25
N LEU A 39 -9.15 0.22 -4.35
CA LEU A 39 -10.46 -0.42 -4.32
C LEU A 39 -10.41 -1.78 -3.64
N VAL A 40 -9.39 -2.60 -3.93
CA VAL A 40 -9.20 -3.91 -3.28
C VAL A 40 -9.09 -3.75 -1.77
N PHE A 41 -8.24 -2.85 -1.28
CA PHE A 41 -8.10 -2.59 0.16
C PHE A 41 -9.39 -2.05 0.78
N TYR A 42 -10.13 -1.20 0.07
CA TYR A 42 -11.41 -0.70 0.52
C TYR A 42 -12.43 -1.84 0.72
N TYR A 43 -12.57 -2.74 -0.26
CA TYR A 43 -13.48 -3.88 -0.13
C TYR A 43 -13.01 -4.88 0.93
N ILE A 44 -11.70 -5.15 1.05
CA ILE A 44 -11.16 -5.99 2.13
C ILE A 44 -11.49 -5.36 3.49
N GLY A 45 -11.32 -4.05 3.64
CA GLY A 45 -11.68 -3.30 4.83
C GLY A 45 -13.18 -3.42 5.15
N GLN A 46 -14.04 -3.21 4.15
CA GLN A 46 -15.49 -3.41 4.32
C GLN A 46 -15.86 -4.85 4.70
N LEU A 47 -15.25 -5.85 4.08
CA LEU A 47 -15.51 -7.25 4.39
C LEU A 47 -15.04 -7.61 5.80
N ALA A 48 -13.85 -7.13 6.19
CA ALA A 48 -13.35 -7.30 7.55
C ALA A 48 -14.28 -6.60 8.55
N GLU A 49 -14.70 -5.37 8.28
CA GLU A 49 -15.61 -4.64 9.14
C GLU A 49 -16.99 -5.32 9.24
N ARG A 50 -17.56 -5.82 8.14
CA ARG A 50 -18.82 -6.59 8.15
C ARG A 50 -18.69 -7.94 8.87
N LYS A 51 -17.54 -8.61 8.76
CA LYS A 51 -17.29 -9.93 9.35
C LYS A 51 -16.95 -9.85 10.85
N PHE A 52 -16.34 -8.76 11.30
CA PHE A 52 -15.91 -8.54 12.67
C PHE A 52 -16.74 -7.49 13.42
N ARG A 53 -17.71 -6.82 12.78
CA ARG A 53 -18.82 -6.17 13.47
C ARG A 53 -19.64 -7.26 14.14
N LYS A 54 -19.50 -7.31 15.46
CA LYS A 54 -20.39 -8.00 16.38
C LYS A 54 -21.79 -7.43 16.29
#